data_AF-A0A9E4XII5-F1
#
_entry.id   AF-A0A9E4XII5-F1
#
_cell.length_a   1.000
_cell.length_b   1.000
_cell.length_c   1.000
_cell.angle_alpha   90.00
_cell.angle_beta   90.00
_cell.angle_gamma   90.00
#
_symmetry.space_group_name_H-M   'P 1'
#
loop_
_entity.id
_entity.type
_entity.pdbx_description
1 polymer ?
#
loop_
_entity_poly.entity_id
_entity_poly.type
_entity_poly.pdbx_seq_one_letter_code
_entity_poly.pdbx_strand_id
1 'polypeptide(L)' 'FGPLKAEAHLSVEEAIALKNEMGVERLILTHINHHNKPYDELEAYVAQFEGVTVAYDGMAIEV' A
#
# COMPACT_ATOMS: atom_id res chain seq x y z
N PHE A 1 -4.28 5.82 -27.29
CA PHE A 1 -3.77 4.43 -27.37
C PHE A 1 -2.28 4.46 -27.66
N GLY A 2 -1.51 5.07 -26.76
CA GLY A 2 -0.05 4.97 -26.77
C GLY A 2 0.38 3.78 -25.92
N PRO A 3 1.63 3.32 -26.03
CA PRO A 3 2.08 2.14 -25.30
C PRO A 3 1.94 2.36 -23.78
N LEU A 4 1.21 1.48 -23.10
CA LEU A 4 1.35 1.26 -21.65
C LEU A 4 2.59 0.35 -21.51
N LYS A 5 3.76 0.88 -21.13
CA LYS A 5 4.23 1.32 -19.80
C LYS A 5 5.04 0.20 -19.13
N ALA A 6 6.27 0.51 -18.70
CA ALA A 6 6.88 -0.21 -17.59
C ALA A 6 5.86 -0.19 -16.44
N GLU A 7 5.63 -1.34 -15.80
CA GLU A 7 4.48 -1.64 -14.94
C GLU A 7 3.95 -0.43 -14.14
N ALA A 8 2.67 -0.08 -14.33
CA ALA A 8 2.05 1.08 -13.71
C ALA A 8 1.65 0.81 -12.24
N HIS A 9 2.62 0.45 -11.40
CA HIS A 9 2.46 0.28 -9.97
C HIS A 9 2.85 1.57 -9.23
N LEU A 10 2.16 1.86 -8.14
CA LEU A 10 2.60 2.86 -7.18
C LEU A 10 3.61 2.25 -6.23
N SER A 11 4.59 3.03 -5.80
CA SER A 11 5.36 2.72 -4.61
C SER A 11 4.48 2.83 -3.36
N VAL A 12 4.96 2.29 -2.24
CA VAL A 12 4.26 2.37 -0.95
C VAL A 12 4.14 3.83 -0.50
N GLU A 13 5.22 4.60 -0.68
CA GLU A 13 5.27 6.03 -0.38
C GLU A 13 4.29 6.83 -1.22
N GLU A 14 4.18 6.53 -2.53
CA GLU A 14 3.22 7.18 -3.43
C GLU A 14 1.77 6.90 -3.01
N ALA A 15 1.45 5.67 -2.59
CA ALA A 15 0.13 5.31 -2.10
C ALA A 15 -0.22 6.03 -0.78
N ILE A 16 0.74 6.17 0.13
CA ILE A 16 0.57 6.91 1.40
C ILE A 16 0.42 8.41 1.14
N ALA A 17 1.21 8.98 0.23
CA ALA A 17 1.07 10.37 -0.17
C ALA A 17 -0.32 10.64 -0.73
N LEU A 18 -0.83 9.76 -1.59
CA LEU A 18 -2.17 9.87 -2.16
C LEU A 18 -3.27 9.79 -1.08
N LYS A 19 -3.16 8.89 -0.10
CA LYS A 19 -4.08 8.85 1.07
C LYS A 19 -4.16 10.21 1.76
N ASN A 20 -3.01 10.83 2.02
CA ASN A 20 -2.92 12.11 2.71
C ASN A 20 -3.50 13.25 1.85
N GLU A 21 -3.20 13.28 0.56
CA GLU A 21 -3.76 14.26 -0.38
C GLU A 21 -5.28 14.16 -0.50
N MET A 22 -5.82 12.95 -0.47
CA MET A 22 -7.25 12.69 -0.53
C MET A 22 -7.97 12.88 0.82
N GLY A 23 -7.23 13.07 1.92
CA GLY A 23 -7.79 13.17 3.27
C GLY A 23 -8.48 11.89 3.74
N VAL A 24 -8.01 10.71 3.29
CA VAL A 24 -8.61 9.42 3.64
C VAL A 24 -8.09 8.94 5.00
N GLU A 25 -9.00 8.52 5.87
CA GLU A 25 -8.67 8.08 7.22
C GLU A 25 -7.88 6.75 7.23
N ARG A 26 -8.31 5.77 6.42
CA ARG A 26 -7.74 4.41 6.39
C ARG A 26 -7.29 3.98 4.98
N LEU A 27 -6.07 3.47 4.88
CA LEU A 27 -5.47 2.89 3.67
C LEU A 27 -5.08 1.44 3.93
N ILE A 28 -5.58 0.54 3.10
CA ILE A 28 -5.19 -0.88 3.10
C ILE A 28 -4.35 -1.15 1.86
N LEU A 29 -3.05 -1.40 2.05
CA LEU A 29 -2.11 -1.73 0.99
C LEU A 29 -2.26 -3.20 0.61
N THR A 30 -2.43 -3.49 -0.67
CA THR A 30 -2.52 -4.85 -1.22
C THR A 30 -1.77 -4.94 -2.55
N HIS A 31 -1.77 -6.11 -3.19
CA HIS A 31 -1.08 -6.35 -4.44
C HIS A 31 0.43 -6.00 -4.34
N ILE A 32 1.06 -6.48 -3.26
CA ILE A 32 2.48 -6.25 -2.99
C ILE A 32 3.31 -7.18 -3.86
N ASN A 33 4.27 -6.62 -4.61
CA ASN A 33 5.16 -7.43 -5.43
C ASN A 33 6.20 -8.18 -4.57
N HIS A 34 6.76 -9.24 -5.12
CA HIS A 34 7.78 -10.06 -4.44
C HIS A 34 9.17 -9.41 -4.37
N HIS A 35 9.35 -8.26 -5.04
CA HIS A 35 10.57 -7.45 -4.95
C HIS A 35 10.51 -6.41 -3.83
N ASN A 36 9.37 -6.27 -3.15
CA ASN A 36 9.20 -5.41 -1.99
C ASN A 36 9.82 -6.06 -0.75
N LYS A 37 9.81 -5.32 0.35
CA LYS A 37 10.08 -5.84 1.69
C LYS A 37 9.19 -7.05 1.98
N PRO A 38 9.71 -8.08 2.67
CA PRO A 38 8.88 -9.12 3.27
C PRO A 38 7.76 -8.51 4.12
N TYR A 39 6.64 -9.22 4.26
CA TYR A 39 5.45 -8.73 4.97
C TYR A 39 5.81 -8.08 6.32
N ASP A 40 6.55 -8.77 7.18
CA ASP A 40 6.91 -8.29 8.52
C ASP A 40 7.70 -6.96 8.49
N GLU A 41 8.62 -6.83 7.54
CA GLU A 41 9.40 -5.60 7.36
C GLU A 41 8.56 -4.46 6.78
N LEU A 42 7.64 -4.78 5.88
CA LEU A 42 6.73 -3.80 5.30
C LEU A 42 5.70 -3.32 6.32
N GLU A 43 5.16 -4.23 7.12
CA GLU A 43 4.25 -3.93 8.23
C GLU A 43 4.93 -3.03 9.26
N ALA A 44 6.14 -3.38 9.69
CA ALA A 44 6.94 -2.54 10.59
C ALA A 44 7.25 -1.16 10.00
N TYR A 45 7.53 -1.09 8.70
CA TYR A 45 7.71 0.17 8.01
C TYR A 45 6.42 1.01 8.00
N VAL A 46 5.26 0.44 7.67
CA VAL A 46 4.03 1.23 7.56
C VAL A 46 3.41 1.57 8.91
N ALA A 47 3.76 0.87 9.99
CA ALA A 47 3.27 1.12 11.35
C ALA A 47 3.56 2.53 11.86
N GLN A 48 4.52 3.26 11.27
CA GLN A 48 4.80 4.66 11.59
C GLN A 48 3.78 5.65 10.98
N PHE A 49 2.93 5.19 10.05
CA PHE A 49 1.92 6.01 9.38
C PHE A 49 0.52 5.68 9.90
N GLU A 50 -0.17 6.70 10.41
CA GLU A 50 -1.50 6.53 10.98
C GLU A 50 -2.53 6.07 9.92
N GLY A 51 -3.29 5.03 10.28
CA GLY A 51 -4.35 4.49 9.43
C GLY A 51 -3.85 3.76 8.18
N VAL A 52 -2.60 3.28 8.16
CA VAL A 52 -2.06 2.46 7.06
C VAL A 52 -1.91 1.01 7.53
N THR A 53 -2.34 0.05 6.72
CA THR A 53 -2.23 -1.38 7.04
C THR A 53 -1.86 -2.18 5.80
N VAL A 54 -1.00 -3.19 5.93
CA VAL A 54 -0.68 -4.13 4.86
C VAL A 54 -1.65 -5.30 4.91
N ALA A 55 -2.32 -5.60 3.80
CA ALA A 55 -3.19 -6.75 3.70
C ALA A 55 -2.40 -8.05 3.53
N TYR A 56 -2.96 -9.14 4.03
CA TYR A 56 -2.53 -10.50 3.79
C TYR A 56 -3.73 -11.38 3.40
N ASP A 57 -3.44 -12.51 2.77
CA ASP A 57 -4.48 -13.43 2.31
C ASP A 57 -5.28 -13.99 3.49
N GLY A 58 -6.61 -13.82 3.43
CA GLY A 58 -7.52 -14.20 4.52
C GLY A 58 -7.74 -13.14 5.59
N MET A 59 -7.13 -11.95 5.47
CA MET A 59 -7.41 -10.81 6.35
C MET A 59 -8.87 -10.35 6.20
N ALA A 60 -9.55 -10.14 7.32
CA ALA A 60 -10.86 -9.52 7.38
C ALA A 60 -10.77 -8.17 8.11
N ILE A 61 -11.49 -7.16 7.63
CA ILE A 61 -11.49 -5.81 8.18
C ILE A 61 -12.94 -5.37 8.36
N GLU A 62 -13.26 -4.80 9.51
CA GLU A 62 -14.52 -4.10 9.75
C GLU A 62 -14.44 -2.66 9.22
N VAL A 63 -15.47 -2.24 8.49
CA VAL A 63 -15.57 -0.94 7.82
C VAL A 63 -16.51 -0.02 8.57
#